data_AF-A0A7J7LRU6-F1
#
_entry.id   AF-A0A7J7LRU6-F1
#
_cell.length_a   1.000
_cell.length_b   1.000
_cell.length_c   1.000
_cell.angle_alpha   90.00
_cell.angle_beta   90.00
_cell.angle_gamma   90.00
#
_symmetry.space_group_name_H-M   'P 1'
#
loop_
_entity.id
_entity.type
_entity.pdbx_description
1 polymer ?
#
loop_
_entity_poly.entity_id
_entity_poly.type
_entity_poly.pdbx_seq_one_letter_code
_entity_poly.pdbx_strand_id
1 'polypeptide(L)'
;MQGRSFGNTGINQVYIIGGDGTQNGASVIYKEVEKCGLQVLVAEILKTIDNDIAVINNFFAFDTAVEEAQRAINAAHVEVESFENGVGIVKLMGRYSGFIAMYATLASRDVDYCLIPESPFYLEGSGAGQEHVAERMDVVGVKDASGNKLLL
;
A
#
# COMPACT_ATOMS: atom_id res chain seq x y z
N MET A 1 38.37 11.56 -7.44
CA MET A 1 37.50 12.28 -6.49
C MET A 1 37.78 11.74 -5.11
N GLN A 2 38.26 12.56 -4.18
CA GLN A 2 38.52 12.12 -2.80
C GLN A 2 37.17 12.11 -2.08
N GLY A 3 36.56 10.92 -1.97
CA GLY A 3 35.25 10.74 -1.35
C GLY A 3 35.29 11.17 0.12
N ARG A 4 34.29 11.94 0.57
CA ARG A 4 34.13 12.30 1.98
C ARG A 4 33.75 11.03 2.75
N SER A 5 34.70 10.45 3.48
CA SER A 5 34.46 9.31 4.39
C SER A 5 34.08 9.81 5.78
N PHE A 6 33.37 8.98 6.56
CA PHE A 6 32.95 9.32 7.93
C PHE A 6 34.14 9.72 8.82
N GLY A 7 35.31 9.10 8.63
CA GLY A 7 36.52 9.42 9.38
C GLY A 7 37.04 10.85 9.15
N ASN A 8 36.81 11.42 7.97
CA ASN A 8 37.27 12.78 7.64
C ASN A 8 36.28 13.88 8.04
N THR A 9 35.03 13.52 8.33
CA THR A 9 33.96 14.47 8.65
C THR A 9 33.64 14.58 10.14
N GLY A 10 34.27 13.74 10.99
CA GLY A 10 33.99 13.70 12.43
C GLY A 10 32.60 13.14 12.79
N ILE A 11 31.96 12.41 11.88
CA ILE A 11 30.65 11.80 12.10
C ILE A 11 30.86 10.50 12.87
N ASN A 12 30.25 10.38 14.04
CA ASN A 12 30.33 9.21 14.91
C ASN A 12 29.00 8.45 15.03
N GLN A 13 27.92 8.98 14.47
CA GLN A 13 26.59 8.36 14.49
C GLN A 13 25.86 8.65 13.18
N VAL A 14 25.23 7.63 12.63
CA VAL A 14 24.40 7.70 11.43
C VAL A 14 23.09 6.97 11.71
N TYR A 15 21.99 7.72 11.61
CA TYR A 15 20.64 7.18 11.69
C TYR A 15 20.07 7.12 10.28
N ILE A 16 19.73 5.92 9.83
CA ILE A 16 19.27 5.67 8.47
C ILE A 16 17.78 5.34 8.54
N ILE A 17 16.95 6.08 7.80
CA ILE A 17 15.50 5.94 7.83
C ILE A 17 15.01 5.48 6.47
N GLY A 18 14.29 4.36 6.40
CA GLY A 18 13.71 3.87 5.15
C GLY A 18 13.15 2.46 5.23
N GLY A 19 12.72 1.91 4.10
CA GLY A 19 12.21 0.53 4.00
C GLY A 19 13.32 -0.45 3.61
N ASP A 20 12.94 -1.61 3.07
CA ASP A 20 13.85 -2.74 2.79
C ASP A 20 15.09 -2.37 1.95
N GLY A 21 14.92 -1.50 0.96
CA GLY A 21 16.06 -1.05 0.14
C GLY A 21 17.09 -0.27 0.97
N THR A 22 16.59 0.53 1.90
CA THR A 22 17.42 1.32 2.83
C THR A 22 18.07 0.42 3.87
N GLN A 23 17.38 -0.60 4.37
CA GLN A 23 17.94 -1.62 5.26
C GLN A 23 19.16 -2.32 4.64
N ASN A 24 19.04 -2.73 3.38
CA ASN A 24 20.14 -3.33 2.65
C ASN A 24 21.32 -2.36 2.51
N GLY A 25 21.05 -1.09 2.22
CA GLY A 25 22.07 -0.04 2.20
C GLY A 25 22.75 0.17 3.55
N ALA A 26 21.98 0.21 4.63
CA ALA A 26 22.47 0.33 6.01
C ALA A 26 23.41 -0.83 6.37
N SER A 27 23.07 -2.06 5.97
CA SER A 27 23.93 -3.24 6.16
C SER A 27 25.27 -3.10 5.44
N VAL A 28 25.26 -2.59 4.20
CA VAL A 28 26.48 -2.34 3.43
C VAL A 28 27.35 -1.27 4.10
N ILE A 29 26.74 -0.17 4.54
CA ILE A 29 27.43 0.92 5.24
C ILE A 29 28.07 0.41 6.54
N TYR A 30 27.32 -0.36 7.34
CA TYR A 30 27.82 -0.94 8.58
C TYR A 30 29.05 -1.83 8.35
N LYS A 31 28.98 -2.74 7.37
CA LYS A 31 30.11 -3.59 6.99
C LYS A 31 31.34 -2.80 6.55
N GLU A 32 31.13 -1.68 5.87
CA GLU A 32 32.24 -0.84 5.41
C GLU A 32 32.88 -0.05 6.56
N VAL A 33 32.06 0.48 7.48
CA VAL A 33 32.51 1.13 8.72
C VAL A 33 33.35 0.17 9.56
N GLU A 34 32.88 -1.08 9.72
CA GLU A 34 33.60 -2.14 10.45
C GLU A 34 34.95 -2.46 9.79
N LYS A 35 34.98 -2.67 8.47
CA LYS A 35 36.23 -2.92 7.72
C LYS A 35 37.24 -1.80 7.84
N CYS A 36 36.77 -0.55 7.90
CA CYS A 36 37.63 0.62 8.03
C CYS A 36 38.08 0.88 9.49
N GLY A 37 37.59 0.10 10.46
CA GLY A 37 37.89 0.30 11.88
C GLY A 37 37.36 1.62 12.44
N LEU A 38 36.31 2.17 11.84
CA LEU A 38 35.76 3.46 12.24
C LEU A 38 34.81 3.28 13.43
N GLN A 39 34.95 4.15 14.44
CA GLN A 39 34.04 4.18 15.58
C GLN A 39 32.78 4.99 15.25
N VAL A 40 31.92 4.42 14.38
CA VAL A 40 30.67 5.04 13.95
C VAL A 40 29.50 4.13 14.30
N LEU A 41 28.54 4.62 15.07
CA LEU A 41 27.26 3.97 15.29
C LEU A 41 26.43 4.05 14.01
N VAL A 42 25.97 2.90 13.52
CA VAL A 42 25.01 2.83 12.42
C VAL A 42 23.72 2.25 12.98
N ALA A 43 22.67 3.05 13.00
CA ALA A 43 21.35 2.65 13.49
C ALA A 43 20.31 2.84 12.39
N GLU A 44 19.40 1.87 12.25
CA GLU A 44 18.31 1.93 11.28
C GLU A 44 16.97 2.20 11.99
N ILE A 45 16.18 3.07 11.38
CA ILE A 45 14.78 3.33 11.73
C ILE A 45 13.93 2.89 10.55
N LEU A 46 13.27 1.75 10.72
CA LEU A 46 12.51 1.10 9.66
C LEU A 46 11.21 1.86 9.39
N LYS A 47 10.98 2.21 8.12
CA LYS A 47 9.84 2.99 7.63
C LYS A 47 9.04 2.17 6.62
N THR A 48 7.94 1.58 7.06
CA THR A 48 6.87 1.07 6.20
C THR A 48 5.55 1.68 6.63
N ILE A 49 4.69 2.04 5.67
CA ILE A 49 3.29 2.38 5.96
C ILE A 49 2.38 1.17 5.76
N ASP A 50 2.89 0.11 5.13
CA ASP A 50 2.09 -1.08 4.77
C ASP A 50 1.90 -2.01 5.98
N ASN A 51 2.54 -1.73 7.12
CA ASN A 51 2.49 -2.48 8.38
C ASN A 51 2.74 -3.99 8.24
N ASP A 52 3.71 -4.33 7.40
CA ASP A 52 3.92 -5.67 6.84
C ASP A 52 5.13 -6.43 7.42
N ILE A 53 5.65 -5.98 8.57
CA ILE A 53 6.83 -6.60 9.20
C ILE A 53 6.39 -7.53 10.33
N ALA A 54 6.68 -8.82 10.17
CA ALA A 54 6.16 -9.93 10.97
C ALA A 54 6.34 -9.85 12.50
N VAL A 55 7.22 -8.97 13.00
CA VAL A 55 7.54 -8.85 14.43
C VAL A 55 6.98 -7.54 15.03
N ILE A 56 6.55 -6.60 14.19
CA ILE A 56 6.11 -5.26 14.63
C ILE A 56 4.65 -5.10 14.24
N ASN A 57 3.79 -4.99 15.25
CA ASN A 57 2.35 -4.93 15.04
C ASN A 57 1.86 -3.59 14.48
N ASN A 58 2.59 -2.49 14.72
CA ASN A 58 2.22 -1.15 14.26
C ASN A 58 3.47 -0.34 13.90
N PHE A 59 3.45 0.26 12.72
CA PHE A 59 4.42 1.28 12.31
C PHE A 59 3.88 2.69 12.47
N PHE A 60 4.80 3.63 12.69
CA PHE A 60 4.47 5.03 12.63
C PHE A 60 3.91 5.39 11.24
N ALA A 61 2.95 6.31 11.23
CA ALA A 61 2.19 6.73 10.04
C ALA A 61 1.22 5.69 9.45
N PHE A 62 1.09 4.48 10.00
CA PHE A 62 0.05 3.53 9.58
C PHE A 62 -1.35 4.09 9.83
N ASP A 63 -1.64 4.53 11.06
CA ASP A 63 -2.96 5.07 11.43
C ASP A 63 -3.32 6.29 10.57
N THR A 64 -2.36 7.19 10.33
CA THR A 64 -2.54 8.33 9.44
C THR A 64 -2.84 7.88 8.00
N ALA A 65 -2.18 6.84 7.49
CA ALA A 65 -2.48 6.30 6.16
C ALA A 65 -3.91 5.73 6.10
N VAL A 66 -4.40 5.08 7.17
CA VAL A 66 -5.78 4.60 7.26
C VAL A 66 -6.78 5.76 7.28
N GLU A 67 -6.51 6.83 8.03
CA GLU A 67 -7.36 8.02 8.05
C GLU A 67 -7.45 8.71 6.67
N GLU A 68 -6.33 8.83 5.96
CA GLU A 68 -6.34 9.38 4.59
C GLU A 68 -7.07 8.46 3.61
N ALA A 69 -6.91 7.14 3.75
CA ALA A 69 -7.63 6.16 2.95
C ALA A 69 -9.15 6.27 3.13
N GLN A 70 -9.63 6.46 4.38
CA GLN A 70 -11.05 6.68 4.65
C GLN A 70 -11.59 7.94 3.99
N ARG A 71 -10.81 9.05 3.99
CA ARG A 71 -11.23 10.28 3.30
C ARG A 71 -11.37 10.05 1.79
N ALA A 72 -10.45 9.30 1.18
CA ALA A 72 -10.53 8.96 -0.23
C ALA A 72 -11.75 8.07 -0.54
N ILE A 73 -12.04 7.08 0.31
CA ILE A 73 -13.23 6.23 0.20
C ILE A 73 -14.51 7.07 0.28
N ASN A 74 -14.62 7.94 1.27
CA ASN A 74 -15.81 8.78 1.46
C ASN A 74 -16.02 9.73 0.26
N ALA A 75 -14.94 10.31 -0.27
CA ALA A 75 -15.03 11.14 -1.47
C ALA A 75 -15.55 10.33 -2.68
N ALA A 76 -15.01 9.13 -2.91
CA ALA A 76 -15.48 8.27 -3.98
C ALA A 76 -16.94 7.82 -3.79
N HIS A 77 -17.36 7.57 -2.54
CA HIS A 77 -18.74 7.21 -2.23
C HIS A 77 -19.73 8.32 -2.60
N VAL A 78 -19.44 9.57 -2.21
CA VAL A 78 -20.27 10.74 -2.56
C VAL A 78 -20.38 10.93 -4.08
N GLU A 79 -19.29 10.68 -4.82
CA GLU A 79 -19.30 10.76 -6.28
C GLU A 79 -20.19 9.69 -6.91
N VAL A 80 -20.14 8.44 -6.44
CA VAL A 80 -20.95 7.36 -7.03
C VAL A 80 -22.44 7.49 -6.72
N GLU A 81 -22.82 8.06 -5.58
CA GLU A 81 -24.23 8.35 -5.26
C GLU A 81 -24.86 9.35 -6.24
N SER A 82 -24.05 10.13 -6.96
CA SER A 82 -24.53 11.11 -7.93
C SER A 82 -24.87 10.53 -9.30
N PHE A 83 -24.57 9.24 -9.56
CA PHE A 83 -24.81 8.58 -10.84
C PHE A 83 -25.52 7.24 -10.66
N GLU A 84 -26.56 6.99 -11.47
CA GLU A 84 -27.18 5.67 -11.55
C GLU A 84 -26.14 4.66 -12.07
N ASN A 85 -25.98 3.54 -11.36
CA ASN A 85 -24.96 2.53 -11.65
C ASN A 85 -23.52 3.08 -11.61
N GLY A 86 -23.24 4.07 -10.75
CA GLY A 86 -21.88 4.57 -10.52
C GLY A 86 -20.98 3.52 -9.84
N VAL A 87 -19.73 3.40 -10.31
CA VAL A 87 -18.70 2.54 -9.69
C VAL A 87 -17.50 3.38 -9.29
N GLY A 88 -17.12 3.30 -8.02
CA GLY A 88 -16.03 4.06 -7.43
C GLY A 88 -14.86 3.13 -7.17
N ILE A 89 -13.70 3.43 -7.77
CA ILE A 89 -12.49 2.63 -7.58
C ILE A 89 -11.45 3.48 -6.85
N VAL A 90 -11.11 3.07 -5.63
CA VAL A 90 -10.11 3.73 -4.79
C VAL A 90 -8.88 2.85 -4.67
N LYS A 91 -7.75 3.34 -5.22
CA LYS A 91 -6.46 2.67 -5.08
C LYS A 91 -5.73 3.17 -3.84
N LEU A 92 -5.37 2.25 -2.95
CA LEU A 92 -4.64 2.53 -1.71
C LEU A 92 -3.18 2.02 -1.79
N MET A 93 -2.38 2.39 -0.80
CA MET A 93 -1.05 1.81 -0.55
C MET A 93 -1.20 0.37 -0.01
N GLY A 94 -0.10 -0.40 -0.01
CA GLY A 94 -0.12 -1.84 0.25
C GLY A 94 0.53 -2.62 -0.89
N ARG A 95 1.86 -2.66 -0.93
CA ARG A 95 2.60 -3.31 -2.04
C ARG A 95 2.40 -4.82 -2.05
N TYR A 96 2.50 -5.43 -0.88
CA TYR A 96 2.39 -6.88 -0.69
C TYR A 96 1.35 -7.27 0.35
N SER A 97 0.84 -6.30 1.11
CA SER A 97 -0.16 -6.50 2.14
C SER A 97 -1.36 -5.59 1.94
N GLY A 98 -2.53 -6.07 2.36
CA GLY A 98 -3.80 -5.36 2.30
C GLY A 98 -4.17 -4.61 3.58
N PHE A 99 -3.25 -4.42 4.53
CA PHE A 99 -3.61 -3.90 5.86
C PHE A 99 -4.29 -2.53 5.80
N ILE A 100 -3.76 -1.57 5.04
CA ILE A 100 -4.39 -0.24 4.91
C ILE A 100 -5.80 -0.38 4.33
N ALA A 101 -5.95 -1.16 3.25
CA ALA A 101 -7.24 -1.37 2.60
C ALA A 101 -8.25 -2.04 3.52
N MET A 102 -7.85 -3.07 4.25
CA MET A 102 -8.70 -3.78 5.22
C MET A 102 -9.13 -2.89 6.37
N TYR A 103 -8.20 -2.17 7.00
CA TYR A 103 -8.51 -1.29 8.14
C TYR A 103 -9.38 -0.11 7.71
N ALA A 104 -9.09 0.51 6.56
CA ALA A 104 -9.91 1.58 6.02
C ALA A 104 -11.31 1.08 5.66
N THR A 105 -11.42 -0.11 5.08
CA THR A 105 -12.72 -0.73 4.75
C THR A 105 -13.51 -1.07 6.00
N LEU A 106 -12.91 -1.70 7.01
CA LEU A 106 -13.60 -2.06 8.26
C LEU A 106 -14.10 -0.85 9.05
N ALA A 107 -13.41 0.28 8.91
CA ALA A 107 -13.79 1.52 9.57
C ALA A 107 -14.74 2.39 8.73
N SER A 108 -14.93 2.08 7.45
CA SER A 108 -15.94 2.67 6.57
C SER A 108 -17.18 1.77 6.49
N ARG A 109 -18.35 2.33 6.17
CA ARG A 109 -19.58 1.54 5.95
C ARG A 109 -19.93 1.44 4.47
N ASP A 110 -19.12 2.07 3.62
CA ASP A 110 -19.50 2.48 2.26
C ASP A 110 -18.67 1.75 1.19
N VAL A 111 -17.97 0.67 1.59
CA VAL A 111 -17.15 -0.15 0.71
C VAL A 111 -17.85 -1.48 0.46
N ASP A 112 -18.23 -1.73 -0.79
CA ASP A 112 -18.86 -2.98 -1.20
C ASP A 112 -17.87 -4.13 -1.38
N TYR A 113 -16.65 -3.81 -1.85
CA TYR A 113 -15.60 -4.78 -2.17
C TYR A 113 -14.23 -4.26 -1.72
N CYS A 114 -13.48 -5.09 -0.98
CA CYS A 114 -12.10 -4.82 -0.59
C CYS A 114 -11.17 -5.78 -1.34
N LEU A 115 -10.34 -5.25 -2.24
CA LEU A 115 -9.39 -6.04 -3.02
C LEU A 115 -8.01 -5.95 -2.37
N ILE A 116 -7.46 -7.11 -1.99
CA ILE A 116 -6.18 -7.19 -1.27
C ILE A 116 -5.26 -8.26 -1.89
N PRO A 117 -3.93 -8.08 -1.82
CA PRO A 117 -2.98 -9.03 -2.41
C PRO A 117 -3.07 -10.43 -1.79
N GLU A 118 -3.54 -10.56 -0.55
CA GLU A 118 -3.72 -11.84 0.14
C GLU A 118 -4.90 -12.66 -0.38
N SER A 119 -5.84 -12.04 -1.09
CA SER A 119 -7.03 -12.68 -1.66
C SER A 119 -7.11 -12.37 -3.16
N PRO A 120 -6.54 -13.23 -4.03
CA PRO A 120 -6.50 -12.99 -5.47
C PRO A 120 -7.89 -12.75 -6.05
N PHE A 121 -8.00 -11.68 -6.83
CA PHE A 121 -9.22 -11.29 -7.52
C PHE A 121 -9.05 -11.47 -9.02
N TYR A 122 -10.03 -12.14 -9.63
CA TYR A 122 -10.08 -12.34 -11.08
C TYR A 122 -11.20 -11.49 -11.64
N LEU A 123 -10.92 -10.75 -12.72
CA LEU A 123 -11.94 -9.98 -13.42
C LEU A 123 -12.82 -10.90 -14.25
N GLU A 124 -12.21 -11.79 -15.03
CA GLU A 124 -12.90 -12.69 -15.96
C GLU A 124 -12.95 -14.14 -15.45
N GLY A 125 -14.01 -14.87 -15.81
CA GLY A 125 -14.22 -16.27 -15.46
C GLY A 125 -15.52 -16.51 -14.68
N SER A 126 -15.93 -17.78 -14.54
CA SER A 126 -17.10 -18.14 -13.73
C SER A 126 -16.81 -17.92 -12.24
N GLY A 127 -17.64 -17.13 -11.56
CA GLY A 127 -17.42 -16.71 -10.18
C GLY A 127 -16.38 -15.58 -10.02
N ALA A 128 -16.01 -14.92 -11.12
CA ALA A 128 -15.11 -13.79 -11.10
C ALA A 128 -15.80 -12.53 -10.57
N GLY A 129 -15.00 -11.55 -10.15
CA GLY A 129 -15.51 -10.34 -9.54
C GLY A 129 -16.42 -9.51 -10.43
N GLN A 130 -16.25 -9.55 -11.75
CA GLN A 130 -17.16 -8.87 -12.69
C GLN A 130 -18.59 -9.43 -12.61
N GLU A 131 -18.76 -10.75 -12.41
CA GLU A 131 -20.10 -11.34 -12.25
C GLU A 131 -20.76 -10.83 -10.96
N HIS A 132 -20.00 -10.79 -9.86
CA HIS A 132 -20.50 -10.32 -8.56
C HIS A 132 -20.87 -8.84 -8.56
N VAL A 133 -20.06 -7.99 -9.21
CA VAL A 133 -20.37 -6.56 -9.35
C VAL A 133 -21.59 -6.37 -10.26
N ALA A 134 -21.68 -7.10 -11.37
CA ALA A 134 -22.81 -7.03 -12.30
C ALA A 134 -24.14 -7.48 -11.66
N GLU A 135 -24.11 -8.53 -10.81
CA GLU A 135 -25.26 -8.98 -10.01
C GLU A 135 -25.74 -7.89 -9.06
N ARG A 136 -24.82 -7.23 -8.35
CA ARG A 136 -25.16 -6.20 -7.36
C ARG A 136 -25.72 -4.93 -7.99
N MET A 137 -25.35 -4.64 -9.24
CA MET A 137 -25.84 -3.50 -10.01
C MET A 137 -27.08 -3.83 -10.85
N ASP A 138 -27.63 -5.05 -10.77
CA ASP A 138 -28.75 -5.53 -11.61
C ASP A 138 -28.52 -5.34 -13.13
N VAL A 139 -27.26 -5.40 -13.57
CA VAL A 139 -26.86 -5.27 -14.99
C VAL A 139 -26.51 -6.61 -15.62
N VAL A 140 -26.85 -7.72 -14.96
CA VAL A 140 -26.57 -9.07 -15.46
C VAL A 140 -27.26 -9.29 -16.81
N GLY A 141 -26.46 -9.42 -17.86
CA GLY A 141 -26.97 -9.66 -19.22
C GLY A 141 -27.27 -8.38 -20.02
N VAL A 142 -27.02 -7.19 -19.46
CA VAL A 142 -27.06 -5.95 -20.21
C VAL A 142 -25.90 -5.92 -21.22
N LYS A 143 -26.24 -5.55 -22.46
CA LYS A 143 -25.28 -5.44 -23.57
C LYS A 143 -25.03 -3.98 -23.89
N ASP A 144 -23.80 -3.66 -24.27
CA ASP A 144 -23.48 -2.35 -24.83
C ASP A 144 -24.15 -2.15 -26.20
N ALA A 145 -24.07 -0.94 -26.75
CA ALA A 145 -24.58 -0.63 -28.08
C ALA A 145 -23.92 -1.45 -29.21
N SER A 146 -22.79 -2.12 -28.92
CA SER A 146 -22.06 -2.99 -29.85
C SER A 146 -22.48 -4.47 -29.71
N GLY A 147 -23.41 -4.79 -28.80
CA GLY A 147 -23.90 -6.15 -28.56
C GLY A 147 -23.00 -7.01 -27.69
N ASN A 148 -21.92 -6.45 -27.13
CA ASN A 148 -21.05 -7.14 -26.20
C ASN A 148 -21.66 -7.12 -24.81
N LYS A 149 -21.42 -8.17 -24.02
CA LYS A 149 -21.73 -8.15 -22.58
C LYS A 149 -20.96 -6.99 -21.97
N LEU A 150 -21.61 -6.13 -21.18
CA LEU A 150 -20.90 -5.07 -20.46
C LEU A 150 -19.81 -5.70 -19.60
N LEU A 151 -18.55 -5.45 -19.95
CA LEU A 151 -17.40 -5.71 -19.10
C LEU A 151 -17.28 -4.48 -18.20
N LEU A 152 -17.47 -4.67 -16.89
CA LEU A 152 -17.06 -3.69 -15.89
C LEU A 152 -15.54 -3.64 -15.82
#